data_AF-A0A9N8VG92-F1
#
_entry.id   AF-A0A9N8VG92-F1
#
_cell.length_a   1.000
_cell.length_b   1.000
_cell.length_c   1.000
_cell.angle_alpha   90.00
_cell.angle_beta   90.00
_cell.angle_gamma   90.00
#
_symmetry.space_group_name_H-M   'P 1'
#
loop_
_entity.id
_entity.type
_entity.pdbx_description
1 polymer ?
#
loop_
_entity_poly.entity_id
_entity_poly.type
_entity_poly.pdbx_seq_one_letter_code
_entity_poly.pdbx_strand_id
1 'polypeptide(L)'
;MDVTPKQEAKLAQQAYSEIMRRYRHNILPSWDHRTRFVRTVAQQIIRVSGMEDLKWEVHVIESPEKNAFVLPGGKIFVFTGILPIVENQHGLAAVLGHEVSLKD
;
A
#
# COMPACT_ATOMS: atom_id res chain seq x y z
N MET A 1 11.70 17.41 -15.21
CA MET A 1 12.93 16.63 -14.92
C MET A 1 12.46 15.20 -14.85
N ASP A 2 12.55 14.50 -15.97
CA ASP A 2 11.91 13.18 -16.11
C ASP A 2 12.79 12.14 -15.43
N VAL A 3 12.28 11.57 -14.34
CA VAL A 3 12.94 10.47 -13.65
C VAL A 3 12.84 9.26 -14.57
N THR A 4 13.98 8.66 -14.91
CA THR A 4 13.96 7.47 -15.77
C THR A 4 13.32 6.29 -15.04
N PRO A 5 12.70 5.31 -15.74
CA PRO A 5 12.10 4.13 -15.08
C PRO A 5 13.08 3.39 -14.15
N LYS A 6 14.37 3.39 -14.53
CA LYS A 6 15.45 2.82 -13.72
C LYS A 6 15.72 3.60 -12.43
N GLN A 7 15.62 4.93 -12.47
CA GLN A 7 15.76 5.77 -11.29
C GLN A 7 14.55 5.62 -10.36
N GLU A 8 13.33 5.53 -10.89
CA GLU A 8 12.11 5.30 -10.12
C GLU A 8 12.16 3.96 -9.38
N ALA A 9 12.55 2.88 -10.07
CA ALA A 9 12.71 1.57 -9.46
C ALA A 9 13.73 1.58 -8.32
N LYS A 10 14.84 2.31 -8.48
CA LYS A 10 15.86 2.45 -7.43
C LYS A 10 15.32 3.19 -6.21
N LEU A 11 14.59 4.29 -6.42
CA LEU A 11 13.98 5.07 -5.34
C LEU A 11 12.90 4.25 -4.61
N ALA A 12 12.08 3.51 -5.35
CA ALA A 12 11.08 2.60 -4.78
C ALA A 12 11.73 1.52 -3.91
N GLN A 13 12.84 0.94 -4.36
CA GLN A 13 13.55 -0.07 -3.58
C GLN A 13 14.22 0.51 -2.31
N GLN A 14 14.74 1.74 -2.39
CA GLN A 14 15.27 2.44 -1.22
C GLN A 14 14.17 2.75 -0.20
N ALA A 15 13.03 3.28 -0.66
CA ALA A 15 11.87 3.56 0.18
C ALA A 15 11.35 2.27 0.85
N TYR A 16 11.19 1.19 0.08
CA TYR A 16 10.79 -0.11 0.60
C TYR A 16 11.73 -0.60 1.71
N SER A 17 13.04 -0.54 1.47
CA SER A 17 14.05 -0.98 2.43
C SER A 17 14.02 -0.15 3.72
N GLU A 18 13.79 1.16 3.60
CA GLU A 18 13.67 2.04 4.78
C GLU A 18 12.41 1.72 5.61
N ILE A 19 11.27 1.53 4.94
CA ILE A 19 10.00 1.17 5.61
C ILE A 19 10.16 -0.17 6.33
N MET A 20 10.68 -1.19 5.66
CA MET A 20 10.91 -2.50 6.27
C MET A 20 11.91 -2.42 7.41
N ARG A 21 12.96 -1.60 7.30
CA ARG A 21 13.91 -1.39 8.40
C ARG A 21 13.20 -0.79 9.63
N ARG A 22 12.33 0.20 9.43
CA ARG A 22 11.64 0.94 10.50
C ARG A 22 10.47 0.17 11.11
N TYR A 23 9.64 -0.47 10.29
CA TYR A 23 8.33 -0.96 10.70
C TYR A 23 8.17 -2.48 10.66
N ARG A 24 9.18 -3.28 10.26
CA ARG A 24 9.03 -4.75 10.12
C ARG A 24 8.41 -5.46 11.33
N HIS A 25 8.70 -5.00 12.54
CA HIS A 25 8.17 -5.62 13.77
C HIS A 25 6.73 -5.18 14.10
N ASN A 26 6.25 -4.13 13.44
CA ASN A 26 4.91 -3.58 13.56
C ASN A 26 4.00 -4.05 12.42
N ILE A 27 4.52 -4.84 11.47
CA ILE A 27 3.69 -5.40 10.40
C ILE A 27 2.75 -6.43 11.01
N LEU A 28 1.46 -6.20 10.81
CA LEU A 28 0.42 -7.07 11.28
C LEU A 28 0.41 -8.39 10.50
N PRO A 29 0.17 -9.53 11.18
CA PRO A 29 0.10 -10.81 10.52
C PRO A 29 -1.14 -10.91 9.62
N SER A 30 -1.14 -11.90 8.72
CA SER A 30 -2.23 -12.13 7.75
C SER A 30 -3.58 -12.45 8.40
N TRP A 31 -3.57 -13.01 9.62
CA TRP A 31 -4.78 -13.34 10.39
C TRP A 31 -5.33 -12.17 11.22
N ASP A 32 -4.69 -11.00 11.22
CA ASP A 32 -5.28 -9.81 11.82
C ASP A 32 -6.51 -9.36 11.01
N HIS A 33 -7.60 -8.97 11.69
CA HIS A 33 -8.83 -8.58 11.01
C HIS A 33 -8.63 -7.31 10.15
N ARG A 34 -7.74 -6.40 10.55
CA ARG A 34 -7.39 -5.20 9.80
C ARG A 34 -6.61 -5.56 8.56
N THR A 35 -5.67 -6.51 8.67
CA THR A 35 -4.93 -7.04 7.51
C THR A 35 -5.86 -7.67 6.50
N ARG A 36 -6.83 -8.50 6.94
CA ARG A 36 -7.83 -9.09 6.03
C ARG A 36 -8.70 -8.03 5.36
N PHE A 37 -9.16 -7.04 6.12
CA PHE A 37 -9.97 -5.94 5.62
C PHE A 37 -9.22 -5.17 4.51
N VAL A 38 -8.00 -4.71 4.80
CA VAL A 38 -7.18 -3.97 3.84
C VAL A 38 -6.88 -4.80 2.60
N ARG A 39 -6.52 -6.09 2.76
CA ARG A 39 -6.24 -6.97 1.62
C ARG A 39 -7.45 -7.17 0.72
N THR A 40 -8.65 -7.28 1.31
CA THR A 40 -9.90 -7.42 0.55
C THR A 40 -10.12 -6.20 -0.35
N VAL A 41 -9.98 -4.99 0.23
CA VAL A 41 -10.13 -3.73 -0.50
C VAL A 41 -9.05 -3.56 -1.57
N ALA A 42 -7.78 -3.79 -1.21
CA ALA A 42 -6.68 -3.71 -2.16
C ALA A 42 -6.88 -4.66 -3.36
N GLN A 43 -7.31 -5.90 -3.12
CA GLN A 43 -7.60 -6.86 -4.19
C GLN A 43 -8.75 -6.40 -5.11
N GLN A 44 -9.77 -5.73 -4.58
CA GLN A 44 -10.84 -5.17 -5.41
C GLN A 44 -10.30 -4.12 -6.37
N ILE A 45 -9.38 -3.27 -5.92
CA ILE A 45 -8.78 -2.19 -6.72
C ILE A 45 -7.83 -2.77 -7.76
N ILE A 46 -6.97 -3.73 -7.37
CA ILE A 46 -6.00 -4.36 -8.28
C ILE A 46 -6.70 -5.03 -9.47
N ARG A 47 -7.85 -5.69 -9.24
CA ARG A 47 -8.65 -6.32 -10.31
C ARG A 47 -9.27 -5.36 -11.31
N VAL A 48 -9.33 -4.07 -10.99
CA VAL A 48 -9.92 -3.06 -11.89
C VAL A 48 -8.88 -2.05 -12.37
N SER A 49 -7.63 -2.16 -11.92
CA SER A 49 -6.56 -1.24 -12.30
C SER A 49 -5.82 -1.63 -13.58
N GLY A 50 -6.04 -2.85 -14.10
CA GLY A 50 -5.30 -3.36 -15.25
C GLY A 50 -3.86 -3.78 -14.95
N MET A 51 -3.42 -3.67 -13.69
CA MET A 51 -2.08 -4.05 -13.22
C MET A 51 -2.07 -5.41 -12.50
N GLU A 52 -2.94 -6.33 -12.90
CA GLU A 52 -3.09 -7.64 -12.25
C GLU A 52 -1.82 -8.50 -12.33
N ASP A 53 -0.99 -8.28 -13.36
CA ASP A 53 0.25 -9.02 -13.59
C ASP A 53 1.39 -8.63 -12.64
N LEU A 54 1.25 -7.53 -11.88
CA LEU A 54 2.23 -7.15 -10.87
C LEU A 54 2.16 -8.08 -9.66
N LYS A 55 3.32 -8.34 -9.04
CA LYS A 55 3.41 -9.10 -7.79
C LYS A 55 3.04 -8.21 -6.61
N TRP A 56 1.74 -8.06 -6.37
CA TRP A 56 1.22 -7.22 -5.30
C TRP A 56 1.53 -7.75 -3.90
N GLU A 57 2.12 -6.91 -3.06
CA GLU A 57 2.33 -7.17 -1.63
C GLU A 57 1.67 -6.07 -0.81
N VAL A 58 0.85 -6.49 0.16
CA VAL A 58 0.09 -5.60 1.04
C VAL A 58 0.64 -5.72 2.46
N HIS A 59 1.18 -4.63 2.99
CA HIS A 59 1.69 -4.52 4.34
C HIS A 59 0.79 -3.60 5.17
N VAL A 60 0.25 -4.12 6.27
CA VAL A 60 -0.48 -3.31 7.24
C VAL A 60 0.41 -3.09 8.45
N ILE A 61 0.67 -1.82 8.78
CA ILE A 61 1.60 -1.42 9.82
C ILE A 61 0.80 -0.90 11.02
N GLU A 62 1.01 -1.51 12.20
CA GLU A 62 0.50 -1.01 13.46
C GLU A 62 1.21 0.31 13.82
N SER A 63 0.51 1.43 13.60
CA SER A 63 1.01 2.77 13.87
C SER A 63 -0.15 3.77 13.89
N PRO A 64 -0.12 4.78 14.78
CA PRO A 64 -1.14 5.83 14.82
C PRO A 64 -1.08 6.79 13.61
N GLU A 65 -0.07 6.66 12.75
CA GLU A 65 0.05 7.47 11.54
C GLU A 65 -1.17 7.27 10.62
N LYS A 66 -1.70 8.39 10.11
CA LYS A 66 -2.89 8.42 9.25
C LYS A 66 -2.47 8.39 7.79
N ASN A 67 -1.86 7.29 7.37
CA ASN A 67 -1.20 7.22 6.07
C ASN A 67 -1.49 5.89 5.34
N ALA A 68 -1.48 5.95 4.02
CA ALA A 68 -1.45 4.81 3.11
C ALA A 68 -0.80 5.25 1.80
N PHE A 69 0.04 4.40 1.20
CA PHE A 69 0.69 4.73 -0.07
C PHE A 69 1.06 3.47 -0.87
N VAL A 70 1.27 3.68 -2.17
CA VAL A 70 1.67 2.64 -3.12
C VAL A 70 3.08 2.96 -3.65
N LEU A 71 3.99 2.00 -3.55
CA LEU A 71 5.30 2.08 -4.20
C LEU A 71 5.26 1.37 -5.56
N PRO A 72 6.05 1.86 -6.54
CA PRO A 72 6.26 1.16 -7.81
C PRO A 72 6.66 -0.31 -7.59
N GLY A 73 6.19 -1.18 -8.48
CA GLY A 73 6.40 -2.63 -8.39
C GLY A 73 5.40 -3.37 -7.49
N GLY A 74 4.23 -2.76 -7.21
CA GLY A 74 3.11 -3.43 -6.58
C GLY A 74 3.19 -3.55 -5.06
N LYS A 75 3.76 -2.57 -4.35
CA LYS A 75 3.80 -2.62 -2.87
C LYS A 75 2.80 -1.63 -2.28
N ILE A 76 1.89 -2.11 -1.45
CA ILE A 76 0.89 -1.29 -0.75
C ILE A 76 1.23 -1.28 0.73
N PHE A 77 1.31 -0.07 1.31
CA PHE A 77 1.50 0.13 2.75
C PHE A 77 0.29 0.87 3.31
N VAL A 78 -0.29 0.34 4.39
CA VAL A 78 -1.42 0.96 5.09
C VAL A 78 -1.12 1.02 6.59
N PHE A 79 -1.24 2.18 7.19
CA PHE A 79 -1.01 2.40 8.62
C PHE A 79 -2.35 2.34 9.37
N THR A 80 -2.40 1.65 10.50
CA THR A 80 -3.67 1.40 11.22
C THR A 80 -4.38 2.68 11.65
N GLY A 81 -3.65 3.77 11.84
CA GLY A 81 -4.20 5.09 12.16
C GLY A 81 -5.11 5.69 11.09
N ILE A 82 -5.05 5.24 9.82
CA ILE A 82 -5.97 5.70 8.78
C ILE A 82 -7.34 5.00 8.83
N LEU A 83 -7.41 3.80 9.42
CA LEU A 83 -8.62 2.95 9.39
C LEU A 83 -9.85 3.60 10.03
N PRO A 84 -9.74 4.33 11.17
CA PRO A 84 -10.88 5.05 11.74
C PRO A 84 -11.39 6.21 10.87
N ILE A 85 -10.57 6.72 9.94
CA ILE A 85 -10.91 7.88 9.08
C ILE A 85 -11.64 7.43 7.82
N VAL A 86 -11.20 6.31 7.25
CA VAL A 86 -11.83 5.77 6.04
C VAL A 86 -13.20 5.14 6.34
N GLU A 87 -13.47 4.82 7.60
CA GLU A 87 -14.72 4.27 8.19
C GLU A 87 -15.17 2.90 7.63
N ASN A 88 -15.02 2.67 6.33
CA ASN A 88 -15.48 1.49 5.61
C ASN A 88 -14.60 1.21 4.36
N GLN A 89 -14.99 0.18 3.61
CA GLN A 89 -14.26 -0.27 2.41
C GLN A 89 -14.19 0.79 1.32
N HIS A 90 -15.23 1.60 1.15
CA HIS A 90 -15.29 2.64 0.11
C HIS A 90 -14.31 3.76 0.38
N GLY A 91 -14.18 4.20 1.64
CA GLY A 91 -13.20 5.22 2.01
C GLY A 91 -11.77 4.74 1.78
N LEU A 92 -11.47 3.48 2.14
CA LEU A 92 -10.15 2.92 1.89
C LEU A 92 -9.89 2.73 0.40
N ALA A 93 -10.92 2.35 -0.36
CA ALA A 93 -10.83 2.20 -1.80
C ALA A 93 -10.58 3.53 -2.51
N ALA A 94 -11.17 4.63 -2.05
CA ALA A 94 -10.91 5.96 -2.59
C ALA A 94 -9.45 6.37 -2.39
N VAL A 95 -8.89 6.16 -1.19
CA VAL A 95 -7.49 6.46 -0.88
C VAL A 95 -6.56 5.59 -1.74
N LEU A 96 -6.74 4.28 -1.71
CA LEU A 96 -5.87 3.37 -2.46
C LEU A 96 -6.02 3.52 -3.99
N GLY A 97 -7.23 3.79 -4.48
CA GLY A 97 -7.49 4.02 -5.90
C GLY A 97 -6.83 5.29 -6.42
N HIS A 98 -6.82 6.37 -5.62
CA HIS A 98 -6.06 7.58 -5.92
C HIS A 98 -4.56 7.27 -6.05
N GLU A 99 -4.00 6.51 -5.12
CA GLU A 99 -2.58 6.17 -5.10
C GLU A 99 -2.17 5.20 -6.21
N VAL A 100 -3.00 4.22 -6.56
CA VAL A 100 -2.74 3.26 -7.65
C VAL A 100 -2.76 3.97 -9.02
N SER A 101 -3.70 4.90 -9.23
CA SER A 101 -3.83 5.63 -10.51
C SER A 101 -2.69 6.62 -10.77
N LEU A 102 -1.96 7.04 -9.72
CA LEU A 102 -0.82 7.95 -9.82
C LEU A 102 0.51 7.23 -10.12
N LYS A 103 0.52 5.89 -10.16
CA LYS A 103 1.72 5.07 -10.30
C LYS A 103 1.71 4.17 -11.54
N ASP A 104 0.79 4.47 -12.46
CA ASP A 104 0.73 3.93 -13.83
C ASP A 104 1.68 4.69 -14.77
#